data_AF-A0A6V7YEF1-F1
#
_entry.id   AF-A0A6V7YEF1-F1
#
_cell.length_a   1.000
_cell.length_b   1.000
_cell.length_c   1.000
_cell.angle_alpha   90.00
_cell.angle_beta   90.00
_cell.angle_gamma   90.00
#
_symmetry.space_group_name_H-M   'P 1'
#
loop_
_entity.id
_entity.type
_entity.pdbx_description
1 polymer ?
#
loop_
_entity_poly.entity_id
_entity_poly.type
_entity_poly.pdbx_seq_one_letter_code
_entity_poly.pdbx_strand_id
1 'polypeptide(L)'
;MVAPTPVSSLVHRRTLVVSGCFLMYIYFENYNFNFIIFLFLISLLGILISLILILFEIDVKKIVAYRTISQVSLIFLFFSYG
;
A
#
# COMPACT_ATOMS: atom_id res chain seq x y z
N MET A 1 -19.90 4.35 4.24
CA MET A 1 -19.71 3.10 5.00
C MET A 1 -20.08 3.31 6.46
N VAL A 2 -20.92 2.40 6.97
CA VAL A 2 -21.51 2.30 8.31
C VAL A 2 -20.70 1.26 9.10
N ALA A 3 -19.73 1.70 9.90
CA ALA A 3 -19.05 0.90 10.92
C ALA A 3 -18.29 1.83 11.88
N PRO A 4 -18.26 1.53 13.20
CA PRO A 4 -17.77 2.43 14.24
C PRO A 4 -16.25 2.64 14.13
N THR A 5 -15.83 3.87 14.43
CA THR A 5 -14.63 4.52 13.91
C THR A 5 -13.27 4.23 14.56
N PRO A 6 -13.09 3.60 15.74
CA PRO A 6 -11.73 3.40 16.26
C PRO A 6 -11.19 1.97 16.14
N VAL A 7 -12.00 0.91 16.27
CA VAL A 7 -11.47 -0.46 16.44
C VAL A 7 -11.25 -1.18 15.10
N SER A 8 -12.17 -1.02 14.14
CA SER A 8 -12.05 -1.60 12.80
C SER A 8 -11.04 -0.85 11.92
N SER A 9 -10.85 0.46 12.17
CA SER A 9 -9.84 1.27 11.50
C SER A 9 -8.42 0.95 11.98
N LEU A 10 -8.23 0.52 13.23
CA LEU A 10 -6.91 0.18 13.77
C LEU A 10 -6.42 -1.19 13.27
N VAL A 11 -7.22 -2.24 13.48
CA VAL A 11 -6.79 -3.61 13.18
C VAL A 11 -6.72 -3.83 11.67
N HIS A 12 -7.71 -3.34 10.92
CA HIS A 12 -7.73 -3.66 9.49
C HIS A 12 -6.80 -2.78 8.63
N ARG A 13 -6.40 -1.58 9.09
CA ARG A 13 -5.58 -0.66 8.29
C ARG A 13 -4.11 -0.67 8.65
N ARG A 14 -3.74 -0.99 9.91
CA ARG A 14 -2.34 -0.92 10.35
C ARG A 14 -1.72 -2.28 10.60
N THR A 15 -2.45 -3.29 11.08
CA THR A 15 -1.79 -4.58 11.39
C THR A 15 -1.68 -5.49 10.18
N LEU A 16 -2.74 -5.63 9.36
CA LEU A 16 -2.72 -6.54 8.21
C LEU A 16 -1.71 -6.12 7.12
N VAL A 17 -1.65 -4.80 6.86
CA VAL A 17 -0.69 -4.24 5.89
C VAL A 17 0.74 -4.36 6.41
N VAL A 18 0.99 -4.01 7.68
CA VAL A 18 2.34 -4.10 8.27
C VAL A 18 2.80 -5.54 8.40
N SER A 19 1.93 -6.49 8.73
CA SER A 19 2.29 -7.92 8.75
C SER A 19 2.65 -8.45 7.36
N GLY A 20 1.98 -7.98 6.30
CA GLY A 20 2.31 -8.33 4.92
C GLY A 20 3.67 -7.78 4.50
N CYS A 21 3.97 -6.52 4.83
CA CYS A 21 5.28 -5.92 4.61
C CYS A 21 6.39 -6.60 5.43
N PHE A 22 6.09 -7.01 6.67
CA PHE A 22 7.05 -7.71 7.54
C PHE A 22 7.39 -9.11 7.00
N LEU A 23 6.41 -9.85 6.50
CA LEU A 23 6.65 -11.13 5.81
C LEU A 23 7.52 -10.93 4.57
N MET A 24 7.23 -9.92 3.74
CA MET A 24 8.08 -9.59 2.59
C MET A 24 9.51 -9.31 3.04
N TYR A 25 9.69 -8.51 4.10
CA TYR A 25 11.02 -8.18 4.65
C TYR A 25 11.84 -9.41 5.07
N ILE A 26 11.21 -10.39 5.71
CA ILE A 26 11.89 -11.62 6.11
C ILE A 26 12.41 -12.42 4.91
N TYR A 27 11.68 -12.39 3.78
CA TYR A 27 12.08 -13.12 2.57
C TYR A 27 12.88 -12.28 1.57
N PHE A 28 13.29 -11.05 1.94
CA PHE A 28 13.92 -10.11 0.99
C PHE A 28 15.15 -10.69 0.30
N GLU A 29 16.04 -11.30 1.08
CA GLU A 29 17.31 -11.85 0.60
C GLU A 29 17.14 -13.03 -0.37
N ASN A 30 15.96 -13.65 -0.40
CA ASN A 30 15.65 -14.78 -1.28
C ASN A 30 14.96 -14.35 -2.60
N TYR A 31 14.68 -13.06 -2.81
CA TYR A 31 14.05 -12.60 -4.05
C TYR A 31 15.08 -12.42 -5.18
N ASN A 32 14.75 -12.98 -6.34
CA ASN A 32 15.52 -12.76 -7.56
C ASN A 32 15.40 -11.29 -8.02
N PHE A 33 16.46 -10.73 -8.62
CA PHE A 33 16.47 -9.37 -9.17
C PHE A 33 15.29 -9.07 -10.11
N ASN A 34 14.88 -10.02 -10.94
CA ASN A 34 13.71 -9.86 -11.82
C ASN A 34 12.41 -9.66 -11.05
N PHE A 35 12.26 -10.31 -9.89
CA PHE A 35 11.09 -10.16 -9.04
C PHE A 35 11.06 -8.79 -8.35
N ILE A 36 12.22 -8.28 -7.93
CA ILE A 36 12.36 -6.95 -7.34
C ILE A 36 11.97 -5.86 -8.34
N ILE A 37 12.42 -5.97 -9.60
CA ILE A 37 12.05 -5.03 -10.69
C ILE A 37 10.55 -5.10 -11.00
N PHE A 38 9.96 -6.29 -10.96
CA PHE A 38 8.52 -6.45 -11.15
C PHE A 38 7.71 -5.80 -10.02
N LEU A 39 8.13 -6.00 -8.77
CA LEU A 39 7.57 -5.31 -7.60
C LEU A 39 7.68 -3.79 -7.72
N PHE A 40 8.83 -3.28 -8.19
CA PHE A 40 9.03 -1.87 -8.44
C PHE A 40 7.97 -1.31 -9.40
N LEU A 41 7.78 -1.95 -10.54
CA LEU A 41 6.80 -1.53 -11.55
C LEU A 41 5.37 -1.50 -11.01
N ILE A 42 4.97 -2.53 -10.27
CA ILE A 42 3.64 -2.59 -9.65
C ILE A 42 3.46 -1.47 -8.61
N SER A 43 4.48 -1.22 -7.79
CA SER A 43 4.42 -0.19 -6.76
C SER A 43 4.24 1.21 -7.38
N LEU A 44 4.98 1.52 -8.46
CA LEU A 44 4.84 2.76 -9.21
C LEU A 44 3.44 2.89 -9.83
N LEU A 45 2.94 1.84 -10.48
CA LEU A 45 1.61 1.85 -11.07
C LEU A 45 0.52 2.07 -10.02
N GLY A 46 0.64 1.46 -8.84
CA GLY A 46 -0.31 1.65 -7.73
C GLY A 46 -0.36 3.09 -7.22
N ILE A 47 0.79 3.75 -7.09
CA ILE A 47 0.86 5.18 -6.71
C ILE A 47 0.20 6.05 -7.78
N LEU A 48 0.49 5.80 -9.06
CA LEU A 48 -0.08 6.59 -10.16
C LEU A 48 -1.61 6.45 -10.24
N ILE A 49 -2.12 5.22 -10.17
CA ILE A 49 -3.56 4.95 -10.22
C ILE A 49 -4.27 5.62 -9.04
N SER A 50 -3.72 5.49 -7.83
CA SER A 50 -4.30 6.13 -6.64
C SER A 50 -4.28 7.66 -6.72
N LEU A 51 -3.22 8.28 -7.28
CA LEU A 51 -3.18 9.72 -7.51
C LEU A 51 -4.26 10.19 -8.48
N ILE A 52 -4.42 9.49 -9.61
CA ILE A 52 -5.41 9.84 -10.63
C ILE A 52 -6.83 9.76 -10.05
N LEU A 53 -7.13 8.69 -9.30
CA LEU A 53 -8.44 8.52 -8.68
C LEU A 53 -8.75 9.58 -7.62
N ILE A 54 -7.75 10.05 -6.87
CA ILE A 54 -7.93 11.13 -5.87
C ILE A 54 -8.36 12.45 -6.54
N LEU A 55 -7.90 12.76 -7.75
CA LEU A 55 -8.25 14.00 -8.44
C LEU A 55 -9.73 14.06 -8.86
N PHE A 56 -10.34 12.90 -9.14
CA PHE A 56 -11.73 12.81 -9.60
C PHE A 56 -12.75 12.60 -8.47
N GLU A 57 -12.31 12.39 -7.23
CA GLU A 57 -13.18 12.01 -6.12
C GLU A 57 -13.49 13.18 -5.19
N ILE A 58 -14.77 13.40 -4.90
CA ILE A 58 -15.28 14.49 -4.05
C ILE A 58 -15.50 13.99 -2.60
N ASP A 59 -15.69 12.68 -2.41
CA ASP A 59 -15.94 12.07 -1.11
C ASP A 59 -14.67 11.96 -0.25
N VAL A 60 -14.58 12.72 0.84
CA VAL A 60 -13.45 12.71 1.79
C VAL A 60 -13.11 11.30 2.29
N LYS A 61 -14.11 10.43 2.47
CA LYS A 61 -13.90 9.05 2.95
C LYS A 61 -13.13 8.20 1.93
N LYS A 62 -13.40 8.38 0.63
CA LYS A 62 -12.69 7.66 -0.43
C LYS A 62 -11.29 8.24 -0.63
N ILE A 63 -11.14 9.56 -0.55
CA ILE A 63 -9.81 10.21 -0.60
C ILE A 63 -8.87 9.62 0.45
N VAL A 64 -9.35 9.42 1.69
CA VAL A 64 -8.53 8.80 2.75
C VAL A 64 -8.20 7.34 2.44
N ALA A 65 -9.12 6.58 1.82
CA ALA A 65 -8.85 5.21 1.41
C ALA A 65 -7.78 5.14 0.30
N TYR A 66 -7.88 5.99 -0.73
CA TYR A 66 -6.86 6.07 -1.78
C TYR A 66 -5.50 6.53 -1.24
N ARG A 67 -5.48 7.41 -0.24
CA ARG A 67 -4.24 7.77 0.47
C ARG A 67 -3.63 6.60 1.25
N THR A 68 -4.43 5.69 1.80
CA THR A 68 -3.87 4.46 2.40
C THR A 68 -3.28 3.53 1.36
N ILE A 69 -3.92 3.39 0.19
CA ILE A 69 -3.39 2.57 -0.92
C ILE A 69 -2.05 3.13 -1.41
N SER A 70 -1.94 4.45 -1.61
CA SER A 70 -0.69 5.07 -2.04
C SER A 70 0.44 4.91 -1.00
N GLN A 71 0.11 4.97 0.31
CA GLN A 71 1.07 4.69 1.38
C GLN A 71 1.57 3.25 1.36
N VAL A 72 0.70 2.27 1.12
CA VAL A 72 1.12 0.85 0.97
C VAL A 72 2.04 0.68 -0.23
N SER A 73 1.68 1.25 -1.38
CA SER A 73 2.51 1.19 -2.58
C SER A 73 3.89 1.84 -2.38
N LEU A 74 3.97 2.94 -1.62
CA LEU A 74 5.26 3.56 -1.24
C LEU A 74 6.12 2.62 -0.37
N ILE A 75 5.52 1.90 0.59
CA ILE A 75 6.27 0.93 1.42
C ILE A 75 6.87 -0.18 0.54
N PHE A 76 6.12 -0.69 -0.44
CA PHE A 76 6.64 -1.68 -1.39
C PHE A 76 7.72 -1.11 -2.31
N LEU A 77 7.65 0.17 -2.66
CA LEU A 77 8.68 0.84 -3.46
C LEU A 77 10.00 0.96 -2.69
N PHE A 78 9.93 1.33 -1.41
CA PHE A 78 11.11 1.32 -0.52
C PHE A 78 11.72 -0.08 -0.44
N PHE A 79 10.87 -1.08 -0.24
CA PHE A 79 11.31 -2.46 -0.17
C PHE A 79 12.00 -2.95 -1.46
N SER A 80 11.55 -2.47 -2.61
CA SER A 80 12.17 -2.81 -3.89
C SER A 80 13.55 -2.17 -4.08
N TYR A 81 13.80 -1.00 -3.52
CA TYR A 81 15.11 -0.34 -3.57
C TYR A 81 16.13 -0.93 -2.59
N GLY A 82 15.68 -1.61 -1.53
CA GLY A 82 16.52 -2.16 -0.45
C GLY A 82 16.35 -1.40 0.85
#